data_AF-A0A6J4XRW6-F1
#
_entry.id   AF-A0A6J4XRW6-F1
#
_cell.length_a   1.000
_cell.length_b   1.000
_cell.length_c   1.000
_cell.angle_alpha   90.00
_cell.angle_beta   90.00
_cell.angle_gamma   90.00
#
_symmetry.space_group_name_H-M   'P 1'
#
loop_
_entity.id
_entity.type
_entity.pdbx_description
1 polymer ?
#
loop_
_entity_poly.entity_id
_entity_poly.type
_entity_poly.pdbx_seq_one_letter_code
_entity_poly.pdbx_strand_id
1 'polypeptide(L)'
;MHSDAYENNTEQRWQNSLYINRLMDELKLFTDGSVDTLSKIGYGAYLIVSEHRLSLNTLGARVKVRRFENTSSTKLELQTLVWALSDIQELGSRVIVYTDSQNIMGLVGLIKLTG
;
A
#
# COMPACT_ATOMS: atom_id res chain seq x y z
N MET A 1 -26.86 27.48 31.62
CA MET A 1 -25.72 27.96 30.81
C MET A 1 -24.52 27.03 31.04
N HIS A 2 -24.51 25.83 30.45
CA HIS A 2 -23.34 24.92 30.50
C HIS A 2 -23.33 23.85 29.38
N SER A 3 -24.24 23.93 28.39
CA SER A 3 -24.36 22.99 27.28
C SER A 3 -23.47 23.34 26.09
N ASP A 4 -23.28 24.63 25.83
CA ASP A 4 -22.80 25.10 24.53
C ASP A 4 -21.29 24.88 24.33
N ALA A 5 -20.53 24.68 25.41
CA ALA A 5 -19.08 24.45 25.35
C ALA A 5 -18.70 23.02 24.95
N TYR A 6 -19.53 22.02 25.27
CA TYR A 6 -19.26 20.62 24.93
C TYR A 6 -19.54 20.32 23.47
N GLU A 7 -20.61 20.89 22.93
CA GLU A 7 -21.08 20.65 21.56
C GLU A 7 -20.14 21.27 20.52
N ASN A 8 -19.65 22.49 20.79
CA ASN A 8 -18.64 23.16 19.96
C ASN A 8 -17.32 22.36 19.86
N ASN A 9 -16.89 21.69 20.94
CA ASN A 9 -15.63 20.93 20.93
C ASN A 9 -15.75 19.65 20.10
N THR A 10 -16.91 18.97 20.14
CA THR A 10 -17.15 17.79 19.32
C THR A 10 -17.21 18.12 17.83
N GLU A 11 -17.88 19.21 17.47
CA GLU A 11 -18.02 19.62 16.07
C GLU A 11 -16.65 20.03 15.48
N GLN A 12 -15.84 20.77 16.25
CA GLN A 12 -14.45 21.07 15.87
C GLN A 12 -13.60 19.81 15.67
N ARG A 13 -13.78 18.79 16.52
CA ARG A 13 -13.08 17.49 16.41
C ARG A 13 -13.47 16.73 15.14
N TRP A 14 -14.75 16.73 14.79
CA TRP A 14 -15.24 16.11 13.57
C TRP A 14 -14.74 16.83 12.32
N GLN A 15 -14.75 18.16 12.31
CA GLN A 15 -14.23 18.95 11.20
C GLN A 15 -12.72 18.76 11.02
N ASN A 16 -11.94 18.76 12.12
CA ASN A 16 -10.52 18.44 12.05
C ASN A 16 -10.28 17.01 11.56
N SER A 17 -11.05 16.03 12.03
CA SER A 17 -10.94 14.64 11.56
C SER A 17 -11.27 14.51 10.06
N LEU A 18 -12.34 15.15 9.59
CA LEU A 18 -12.73 15.17 8.17
C LEU A 18 -11.68 15.87 7.31
N TYR A 19 -11.11 16.98 7.79
CA TYR A 19 -10.06 17.71 7.09
C TYR A 19 -8.76 16.89 7.02
N ILE A 20 -8.34 16.26 8.12
CA ILE A 20 -7.16 15.38 8.13
C ILE A 20 -7.37 14.15 7.24
N ASN A 21 -8.57 13.53 7.23
CA ASN A 21 -8.89 12.44 6.31
C ASN A 21 -8.88 12.89 4.85
N ARG A 22 -9.25 14.14 4.55
CA ARG A 22 -9.21 14.72 3.20
C ARG A 22 -7.80 15.16 2.78
N LEU A 23 -6.91 15.41 3.74
CA LEU A 23 -5.50 15.77 3.51
C LEU A 23 -4.56 14.57 3.49
N MET A 24 -4.96 13.39 3.97
CA MET A 24 -4.16 12.18 3.85
C MET A 24 -4.14 11.75 2.38
N ASP A 25 -2.99 11.93 1.74
CA ASP A 25 -2.78 11.44 0.39
C ASP A 25 -2.91 9.92 0.35
N GLU A 26 -3.78 9.43 -0.53
CA GLU A 26 -3.94 8.01 -0.78
C GLU A 26 -2.90 7.56 -1.81
N LEU A 27 -2.10 6.56 -1.45
CA LEU A 27 -1.14 5.93 -2.34
C LEU A 27 -1.66 4.57 -2.77
N LYS A 28 -1.77 4.37 -4.09
CA LYS A 28 -2.13 3.08 -4.68
C LYS A 28 -0.84 2.35 -5.03
N LEU A 29 -0.59 1.23 -4.34
CA LEU A 29 0.55 0.36 -4.56
C LEU A 29 0.09 -0.86 -5.35
N PHE A 30 0.68 -1.08 -6.52
CA PHE A 30 0.49 -2.28 -7.33
C PHE A 30 1.73 -3.14 -7.21
N THR A 31 1.56 -4.44 -6.97
CA THR A 31 2.66 -5.40 -6.91
C THR A 31 2.37 -6.61 -7.79
N ASP A 32 3.39 -7.13 -8.45
CA ASP A 32 3.34 -8.37 -9.21
C ASP A 32 4.73 -9.03 -9.17
N GLY A 33 4.81 -10.31 -9.49
CA GLY A 33 6.08 -10.98 -9.64
C GLY A 33 5.94 -12.40 -10.20
N SER A 34 7.02 -12.86 -10.82
CA SER A 34 7.09 -14.22 -11.34
C SER A 34 8.43 -14.86 -11.02
N VAL A 35 8.43 -16.17 -10.81
CA VAL A 35 9.58 -16.97 -10.44
C VAL A 35 9.78 -18.09 -11.45
N ASP A 36 11.00 -18.21 -11.96
CA ASP A 36 11.45 -19.47 -12.55
C ASP A 36 11.75 -20.46 -11.41
N THR A 37 10.91 -21.47 -11.28
CA THR A 37 10.94 -22.43 -10.17
C THR A 37 12.17 -23.34 -10.19
N LEU A 38 12.80 -23.53 -11.36
CA LEU A 38 13.99 -24.37 -11.50
C LEU A 38 15.24 -23.63 -11.03
N SER A 39 15.46 -22.42 -11.57
CA SER A 39 16.61 -21.59 -11.18
C SER A 39 16.42 -20.90 -9.83
N LYS A 40 15.17 -20.85 -9.32
CA LYS A 40 14.76 -20.08 -8.13
C LYS A 40 15.07 -18.59 -8.24
N ILE A 41 15.11 -18.08 -9.47
CA ILE A 41 15.26 -16.66 -9.76
C ILE A 41 13.88 -16.09 -10.00
N GLY A 42 13.54 -15.04 -9.26
CA GLY A 42 12.29 -14.31 -9.41
C GLY A 42 12.50 -12.85 -9.72
N TYR A 43 11.52 -12.25 -10.37
CA TYR A 43 11.46 -10.81 -10.60
C TYR A 43 10.18 -10.28 -9.99
N GLY A 44 10.34 -9.40 -9.01
CA GLY A 44 9.25 -8.64 -8.44
C GLY A 44 9.19 -7.26 -9.08
N ALA A 45 7.98 -6.77 -9.29
CA ALA A 45 7.73 -5.43 -9.81
C ALA A 45 6.71 -4.71 -8.91
N TYR A 46 6.86 -3.40 -8.80
CA TYR A 46 5.84 -2.59 -8.18
C TYR A 46 5.70 -1.20 -8.83
N LEU A 47 4.53 -0.59 -8.63
CA LEU A 47 4.22 0.78 -9.05
C LEU A 47 3.46 1.49 -7.93
N ILE A 48 3.88 2.70 -7.59
CA ILE A 48 3.17 3.59 -6.67
C ILE A 48 2.52 4.72 -7.47
N VAL A 49 1.22 4.95 -7.24
CA VAL A 49 0.43 5.99 -7.90
C VAL A 49 -0.23 6.86 -6.83
N SER A 50 0.11 8.15 -6.82
CA SER A 50 -0.63 9.20 -6.12
C SER A 50 -1.84 9.64 -6.95
N GLU A 51 -2.87 10.19 -6.32
CA GLU A 51 -4.16 10.56 -6.94
C GLU A 51 -4.06 11.54 -8.14
N HIS A 52 -2.92 12.22 -8.31
CA HIS A 52 -2.65 13.09 -9.45
C HIS A 52 -2.59 12.30 -10.76
N ARG A 53 -3.41 12.71 -11.74
CA ARG A 53 -3.61 12.02 -13.03
C ARG A 53 -2.34 12.03 -13.88
N LEU A 54 -1.53 10.98 -13.79
CA LEU A 54 -0.37 10.75 -14.66
C LEU A 54 -0.79 10.00 -15.92
N SER A 55 -0.13 10.31 -17.04
CA SER A 55 -0.32 9.54 -18.29
C SER A 55 0.23 8.12 -18.15
N LEU A 56 -0.33 7.15 -18.87
CA LEU A 56 0.13 5.74 -18.85
C LEU A 56 1.61 5.61 -19.20
N ASN A 57 2.10 6.38 -20.18
CA ASN A 57 3.53 6.37 -20.56
C ASN A 57 4.43 6.85 -19.41
N THR A 58 3.98 7.84 -18.64
CA THR A 58 4.69 8.32 -17.45
C THR A 58 4.67 7.29 -16.32
N LEU A 59 3.60 6.49 -16.20
CA LEU A 59 3.48 5.42 -15.21
C LEU A 59 4.38 4.24 -15.53
N GLY A 60 4.47 3.83 -16.80
CA GLY A 60 5.35 2.72 -17.22
C GLY A 60 6.82 2.94 -16.84
N ALA A 61 7.31 4.17 -16.99
CA ALA A 61 8.68 4.54 -16.60
C ALA A 61 8.92 4.53 -15.07
N ARG A 62 7.86 4.48 -14.26
CA ARG A 62 7.93 4.46 -12.78
C ARG A 62 7.84 3.05 -12.20
N VAL A 63 7.59 2.04 -13.04
CA VAL A 63 7.61 0.65 -12.59
C VAL A 63 9.03 0.31 -12.13
N LYS A 64 9.15 -0.09 -10.86
CA LYS A 64 10.40 -0.55 -10.30
C LYS A 64 10.42 -2.07 -10.35
N VAL A 65 11.52 -2.63 -10.86
CA VAL A 65 11.71 -4.07 -10.99
C VAL A 65 12.96 -4.48 -10.22
N ARG A 66 12.89 -5.60 -9.51
CA ARG A 66 14.03 -6.17 -8.77
C ARG A 66 14.10 -7.67 -8.95
N ARG A 67 15.32 -8.15 -9.18
CA ARG A 67 15.65 -9.58 -9.19
C ARG A 67 15.86 -10.08 -7.77
N PHE A 68 15.32 -11.25 -7.47
CA PHE A 68 15.50 -11.99 -6.23
C PHE A 68 16.05 -13.38 -6.55
N GLU A 69 17.06 -13.79 -5.81
CA GLU A 69 17.66 -15.13 -5.93
C GLU A 69 17.18 -16.05 -4.80
N ASN A 70 17.20 -17.35 -5.06
CA ASN A 70 16.78 -18.38 -4.12
C ASN A 70 15.39 -18.08 -3.51
N THR A 71 14.44 -17.83 -4.41
CA THR A 71 13.05 -17.50 -4.06
C THR A 71 12.06 -18.54 -4.61
N SER A 72 10.82 -18.43 -4.17
CA SER A 72 9.65 -19.19 -4.64
C SER A 72 8.51 -18.21 -4.89
N SER A 73 7.44 -18.58 -5.59
CA SER A 73 6.35 -17.64 -5.92
C SER A 73 5.81 -16.91 -4.69
N THR A 74 5.41 -17.64 -3.65
CA THR A 74 4.91 -17.05 -2.39
C THR A 74 5.97 -16.20 -1.68
N LYS A 75 7.24 -16.63 -1.69
CA LYS A 75 8.32 -15.86 -1.06
C LYS A 75 8.59 -14.57 -1.82
N LEU A 76 8.57 -14.61 -3.15
CA LEU A 76 8.75 -13.45 -4.02
C LEU A 76 7.63 -12.43 -3.80
N GLU A 77 6.37 -12.87 -3.76
CA GLU A 77 5.22 -11.99 -3.51
C GLU A 77 5.41 -11.19 -2.21
N LEU A 78 5.75 -11.87 -1.10
CA LEU A 78 6.03 -11.22 0.18
C LEU A 78 7.26 -10.31 0.13
N GLN A 79 8.36 -10.78 -0.48
CA GLN A 79 9.58 -9.97 -0.63
C GLN A 79 9.33 -8.70 -1.44
N THR A 80 8.51 -8.79 -2.49
CA THR A 80 8.15 -7.67 -3.37
C THR A 80 7.29 -6.67 -2.61
N LEU A 81 6.28 -7.14 -1.86
CA LEU A 81 5.44 -6.27 -1.04
C LEU A 81 6.25 -5.55 0.04
N VAL A 82 7.08 -6.27 0.80
CA VAL A 82 7.93 -5.67 1.85
C VAL A 82 8.91 -4.67 1.24
N TRP A 83 9.52 -5.00 0.10
CA TRP A 83 10.39 -4.08 -0.61
C TRP A 83 9.65 -2.81 -1.05
N ALA A 84 8.47 -2.94 -1.66
CA ALA A 84 7.69 -1.79 -2.10
C ALA A 84 7.27 -0.89 -0.92
N LEU A 85 6.81 -1.49 0.19
CA LEU A 85 6.44 -0.75 1.39
C LEU A 85 7.64 -0.05 2.03
N SER A 86 8.84 -0.66 1.99
CA SER A 86 10.06 -0.04 2.52
C SER A 86 10.51 1.20 1.75
N ASP A 87 10.12 1.33 0.49
CA ASP A 87 10.43 2.50 -0.34
C ASP A 87 9.46 3.68 -0.09
N ILE A 88 8.34 3.45 0.62
CA ILE A 88 7.38 4.50 0.98
C ILE A 88 7.90 5.22 2.24
N GLN A 89 8.50 6.39 2.04
CA GLN A 89 9.08 7.20 3.12
C GLN A 89 8.06 8.13 3.81
N GLU A 90 6.88 8.31 3.23
CA GLU A 90 5.86 9.23 3.74
C GLU A 90 5.09 8.62 4.91
N LEU A 91 5.52 8.98 6.12
CA LEU A 91 4.77 8.75 7.35
C LEU A 91 3.45 9.53 7.27
N GLY A 92 2.33 8.81 7.13
CA GLY A 92 0.97 9.38 7.20
C GLY A 92 0.09 9.14 5.98
N SER A 93 0.64 8.65 4.86
CA SER A 93 -0.14 8.35 3.65
C SER A 93 -0.86 7.01 3.78
N ARG A 94 -2.15 6.95 3.43
CA ARG A 94 -2.91 5.70 3.43
C ARG A 94 -2.51 4.90 2.19
N VAL A 95 -1.91 3.72 2.38
CA VAL A 95 -1.50 2.85 1.27
C VAL A 95 -2.59 1.81 0.98
N ILE A 96 -3.10 1.79 -0.24
CA ILE A 96 -3.99 0.74 -0.75
C ILE A 96 -3.18 -0.17 -1.67
N VAL A 97 -3.07 -1.45 -1.29
CA VAL A 97 -2.31 -2.45 -2.04
C VAL A 97 -3.21 -3.22 -2.99
N TYR A 98 -2.81 -3.32 -4.25
CA TYR A 98 -3.41 -4.11 -5.31
C TYR A 98 -2.44 -5.22 -5.70
N THR A 99 -2.88 -6.47 -5.51
CA THR A 99 -2.11 -7.67 -5.79
C THR A 99 -3.07 -8.80 -6.13
N ASP A 100 -2.66 -9.73 -6.98
CA ASP A 100 -3.41 -10.94 -7.31
C ASP A 100 -3.02 -12.17 -6.44
N SER A 101 -1.88 -12.08 -5.75
CA SER A 101 -1.43 -13.05 -4.73
C SER A 101 -2.52 -13.39 -3.70
N GLN A 102 -3.02 -14.62 -3.79
CA GLN A 102 -3.94 -15.19 -2.81
C GLN A 102 -3.25 -15.38 -1.45
N ASN A 103 -1.94 -15.61 -1.45
CA ASN A 103 -1.15 -15.79 -0.23
C ASN A 103 -1.10 -14.51 0.61
N ILE A 104 -0.93 -13.35 -0.03
CA ILE A 104 -0.98 -12.05 0.65
C ILE A 104 -2.40 -11.78 1.18
N MET A 105 -3.43 -12.03 0.37
CA MET A 105 -4.82 -11.84 0.80
C MET A 105 -5.18 -12.72 2.01
N GLY A 106 -4.71 -13.96 2.04
CA GLY A 106 -4.89 -14.88 3.17
C GLY A 106 -4.24 -14.38 4.46
N LEU A 107 -3.06 -13.76 4.38
CA LEU A 107 -2.35 -13.20 5.54
C LEU A 107 -3.10 -12.00 6.15
N VAL A 108 -3.64 -11.11 5.31
CA VAL A 108 -4.46 -9.98 5.77
C VAL A 108 -5.76 -10.45 6.44
N GLY A 109 -6.35 -11.53 5.92
CA GLY A 109 -7.53 -12.17 6.53
C GLY A 109 -7.25 -12.71 7.94
N LEU A 110 -6.08 -13.34 8.15
CA LEU A 110 -5.65 -13.88 9.45
C LEU A 110 -5.46 -12.76 10.50
N ILE A 111 -4.82 -11.65 10.13
CA ILE A 111 -4.57 -10.52 11.05
C ILE A 111 -5.88 -9.88 11.53
N LYS A 112 -6.92 -9.83 10.66
CA LYS A 112 -8.24 -9.28 11.02
C LYS A 112 -9.04 -10.15 11.99
N LEU A 113 -8.74 -11.45 12.08
CA LEU A 113 -9.44 -12.38 12.97
C LEU A 113 -8.83 -12.45 14.37
N THR A 114 -7.64 -11.87 14.56
CA THR A 114 -6.91 -11.87 15.84
C THR A 114 -6.87 -10.49 16.52
N GLY A 115 -7.60 -9.50 15.99
CA GLY A 115 -7.64 -8.11 16.49
C GLY A 115 -9.01 -7.71 17.03
#